data_AF-A0A0A0JS21-F1
#
_entry.id   AF-A0A0A0JS21-F1
#
_cell.length_a   1.000
_cell.length_b   1.000
_cell.length_c   1.000
_cell.angle_alpha   90.00
_cell.angle_beta   90.00
_cell.angle_gamma   90.00
#
_symmetry.space_group_name_H-M   'P 1'
#
loop_
_entity.id
_entity.type
_entity.pdbx_description
1 polymer ?
#
loop_
_entity_poly.entity_id
_entity_poly.type
_entity_poly.pdbx_seq_one_letter_code
_entity_poly.pdbx_strand_id
1 'polypeptide(L)'
;MPDATFPDIVPRTMSRHGVVPARGHAILGHEEALISHFPPEPDRPFVVHWTRSDRDAHAVLDDLVAHLAAAGARSVEWWFRGDSTPPGLEDLLIARGARQVEDQVGLARTVDAGLPTIADGVRVTLVEDRAALDAVVDIGVEVFGDPDTGDREHFFDEVNDELDRGVGAWVVGWLDREPVGRAHVGFEWGVAPLVGAAVLPRARR
;
A
#
# COMPACT_ATOMS: atom_id res chain seq x y z
N MET A 1 -30.04 -16.13 19.96
CA MET A 1 -28.96 -15.13 20.07
C MET A 1 -29.47 -13.85 19.43
N PRO A 2 -29.30 -12.68 20.03
CA PRO A 2 -29.70 -11.43 19.38
C PRO A 2 -28.82 -11.21 18.15
N ASP A 3 -29.44 -10.96 17.00
CA ASP A 3 -28.74 -10.64 15.75
C ASP A 3 -27.95 -9.34 15.95
N ALA A 4 -26.62 -9.44 15.87
CA ALA A 4 -25.76 -8.28 15.86
C ALA A 4 -26.03 -7.51 14.55
N THR A 5 -26.86 -6.47 14.66
CA THR A 5 -27.12 -5.57 13.54
C THR A 5 -25.96 -4.58 13.49
N PHE A 6 -25.10 -4.69 12.48
CA PHE A 6 -24.13 -3.66 12.20
C PHE A 6 -24.89 -2.36 11.83
N PRO A 7 -24.47 -1.19 12.34
CA PRO A 7 -25.09 0.07 11.93
C PRO A 7 -24.94 0.25 10.42
N ASP A 8 -25.91 0.89 9.79
CA ASP A 8 -25.84 1.27 8.38
C ASP A 8 -24.56 2.07 8.13
N ILE A 9 -23.56 1.41 7.54
CA ILE A 9 -22.32 2.05 7.11
C ILE A 9 -22.72 2.95 5.95
N VAL A 10 -22.71 4.27 6.16
CA VAL A 10 -22.81 5.25 5.08
C VAL A 10 -21.41 5.38 4.47
N PRO A 11 -21.15 4.83 3.27
CA PRO A 11 -19.84 4.97 2.65
C PRO A 11 -19.69 6.43 2.24
N ARG A 12 -18.83 7.19 2.93
CA ARG A 12 -18.60 8.61 2.62
C ARG A 12 -17.62 8.80 1.47
N THR A 13 -16.70 7.86 1.28
CA THR A 13 -15.64 7.97 0.27
C THR A 13 -15.12 6.58 -0.10
N MET A 14 -15.09 6.29 -1.39
CA MET A 14 -14.34 5.17 -1.96
C MET A 14 -13.18 5.79 -2.72
N SER A 15 -11.94 5.46 -2.36
CA SER A 15 -10.79 5.74 -3.21
C SER A 15 -10.57 4.57 -4.15
N ARG A 16 -10.38 4.84 -5.46
CA ARG A 16 -10.02 3.79 -6.43
C ARG A 16 -8.67 3.14 -6.13
N HIS A 17 -7.84 3.81 -5.34
CA HIS A 17 -6.64 3.26 -4.72
C HIS A 17 -6.75 3.49 -3.21
N GLY A 18 -6.98 2.42 -2.46
CA GLY A 18 -7.12 2.40 -1.00
C GLY A 18 -5.79 2.59 -0.28
N VAL A 19 -5.02 3.61 -0.64
CA VAL A 19 -3.77 3.91 0.06
C VAL A 19 -4.13 4.68 1.32
N VAL A 20 -4.35 3.93 2.39
CA VAL A 20 -4.30 4.49 3.72
C VAL A 20 -2.83 4.52 4.13
N PRO A 21 -2.32 5.66 4.62
CA PRO A 21 -0.94 5.74 5.09
C PRO A 21 -0.70 4.62 6.10
N ALA A 22 0.38 3.88 5.90
CA ALA A 22 0.72 2.76 6.77
C ALA A 22 0.82 3.21 8.24
N ARG A 23 0.71 2.25 9.16
CA ARG A 23 0.87 2.49 10.59
C ARG A 23 2.15 3.29 10.86
N GLY A 24 2.06 4.27 11.77
CA GLY A 24 3.18 5.14 12.12
C GLY A 24 3.34 6.39 11.24
N HIS A 25 2.60 6.49 10.12
CA HIS A 25 2.51 7.75 9.40
C HIS A 25 1.63 8.77 10.16
N ALA A 26 2.08 10.02 10.20
CA ALA A 26 1.30 11.14 10.65
C ALA A 26 0.58 11.79 9.45
N ILE A 27 -0.70 12.11 9.62
CA ILE A 27 -1.49 12.83 8.61
C ILE A 27 -1.32 14.33 8.82
N LEU A 28 -0.97 15.03 7.76
CA LEU A 28 -0.94 16.48 7.73
C LEU A 28 -2.27 16.99 7.16
N GLY A 29 -3.00 17.76 7.95
CA GLY A 29 -4.31 18.26 7.58
C GLY A 29 -4.23 19.30 6.45
N HIS A 30 -4.92 19.02 5.35
CA HIS A 30 -5.11 19.95 4.23
C HIS A 30 -6.52 19.76 3.66
N GLU A 31 -7.19 20.85 3.27
CA GLU A 31 -8.59 20.78 2.81
C GLU A 31 -8.73 20.07 1.46
N GLU A 32 -7.71 20.21 0.61
CA GLU A 32 -7.73 19.76 -0.79
C GLU A 32 -6.77 18.60 -1.07
N ALA A 33 -6.12 18.05 -0.05
CA ALA A 33 -5.15 16.97 -0.24
C ALA A 33 -5.08 16.06 0.98
N LEU A 34 -4.75 14.79 0.74
CA LEU A 34 -4.29 13.90 1.81
C LEU A 34 -2.77 13.83 1.77
N ILE A 35 -2.17 14.27 2.85
CA ILE A 35 -0.71 14.33 3.00
C ILE A 35 -0.33 13.48 4.20
N SER A 36 0.73 12.70 4.06
CA SER A 36 1.32 11.96 5.18
C SER A 36 2.84 12.07 5.20
N HIS A 37 3.43 11.91 6.37
CA HIS A 37 4.87 11.69 6.52
C HIS A 37 5.13 10.65 7.59
N PHE A 38 6.35 10.09 7.63
CA PHE A 38 6.76 9.13 8.64
C PHE A 38 7.70 9.81 9.65
N PRO A 39 7.21 10.23 10.84
CA PRO A 39 8.00 10.99 11.80
C PRO A 39 9.34 10.34 12.22
N PRO A 40 9.45 9.00 12.36
CA PRO A 40 10.72 8.36 12.70
C PRO A 40 11.84 8.54 11.67
N GLU A 41 11.52 8.84 10.40
CA GLU A 41 12.48 9.05 9.32
C GLU A 41 12.31 10.44 8.71
N PRO A 42 12.86 11.50 9.31
CA PRO A 42 12.63 12.88 8.86
C PRO A 42 13.26 13.22 7.51
N ASP A 43 14.14 12.37 6.98
CA ASP A 43 14.71 12.47 5.62
C ASP A 43 13.80 11.84 4.55
N ARG A 44 12.82 11.02 4.96
CA ARG A 44 11.88 10.38 4.04
C ARG A 44 10.95 11.43 3.41
N PRO A 45 10.61 11.30 2.12
CA PRO A 45 9.69 12.24 1.49
C PRO A 45 8.34 12.30 2.18
N PHE A 46 7.74 13.49 2.16
CA PHE A 46 6.30 13.61 2.41
C PHE A 46 5.56 13.01 1.22
N VAL A 47 4.40 12.40 1.46
CA VAL A 47 3.60 11.78 0.42
C VAL A 47 2.26 12.49 0.29
N VAL A 48 1.99 13.05 -0.90
CA VAL A 48 0.68 13.56 -1.29
C VAL A 48 -0.06 12.43 -2.00
N HIS A 49 -1.02 11.81 -1.30
CA HIS A 49 -1.75 10.62 -1.76
C HIS A 49 -2.83 10.94 -2.79
N TRP A 50 -3.41 12.12 -2.69
CA TRP A 50 -4.37 12.66 -3.66
C TRP A 50 -4.49 14.18 -3.50
N THR A 51 -4.89 14.83 -4.59
CA THR A 51 -5.30 16.24 -4.61
C THR A 51 -6.70 16.34 -5.24
N ARG A 52 -7.58 17.10 -4.60
CA ARG A 52 -8.95 17.35 -5.05
C ARG A 52 -9.31 18.81 -4.80
N SER A 53 -9.36 19.59 -5.86
CA SER A 53 -9.67 21.03 -5.80
C SER A 53 -10.33 21.50 -7.08
N ASP A 54 -11.25 22.45 -6.93
CA ASP A 54 -11.86 23.22 -8.03
C ASP A 54 -11.07 24.50 -8.38
N ARG A 55 -9.98 24.78 -7.66
CA ARG A 55 -9.11 25.95 -7.90
C ARG A 55 -8.19 25.71 -9.11
N ASP A 56 -7.54 26.78 -9.56
CA ASP A 56 -6.53 26.71 -10.61
C ASP A 56 -5.30 25.87 -10.18
N ALA A 57 -4.74 25.10 -11.11
CA ALA A 57 -3.64 24.18 -10.83
C ALA A 57 -2.37 24.86 -10.30
N HIS A 58 -2.04 26.07 -10.77
CA HIS A 58 -0.90 26.80 -10.24
C HIS A 58 -1.15 27.23 -8.79
N ALA A 59 -2.35 27.73 -8.49
CA ALA A 59 -2.71 28.15 -7.15
C ALA A 59 -2.68 26.99 -6.15
N VAL A 60 -3.22 25.83 -6.54
CA VAL A 60 -3.19 24.61 -5.71
C VAL A 60 -1.76 24.13 -5.49
N LEU A 61 -0.93 24.12 -6.54
CA LEU A 61 0.46 23.69 -6.43
C LEU A 61 1.27 24.62 -5.53
N ASP A 62 1.14 25.93 -5.67
CA ASP A 62 1.86 26.91 -4.85
C ASP A 62 1.47 26.81 -3.38
N ASP A 63 0.17 26.66 -3.10
CA ASP A 63 -0.35 26.51 -1.75
C ASP A 63 0.15 25.20 -1.09
N LEU A 64 0.07 24.07 -1.80
CA LEU A 64 0.54 22.78 -1.30
C LEU A 64 2.05 22.76 -1.08
N VAL A 65 2.84 23.34 -1.99
CA VAL A 65 4.30 23.44 -1.82
C VAL A 65 4.65 24.33 -0.62
N ALA A 66 3.97 25.46 -0.45
CA ALA A 66 4.17 26.31 0.72
C ALA A 66 3.80 25.60 2.03
N HIS A 67 2.68 24.87 2.04
CA HIS A 67 2.22 24.08 3.16
C HIS A 67 3.21 22.98 3.55
N LEU A 68 3.69 22.21 2.57
CA LEU A 68 4.70 21.16 2.76
C LEU A 68 6.03 21.73 3.26
N ALA A 69 6.48 22.86 2.70
CA ALA A 69 7.70 23.54 3.15
C ALA A 69 7.56 24.04 4.61
N ALA A 70 6.41 24.61 4.98
CA ALA A 70 6.13 25.03 6.35
C ALA A 70 6.10 23.86 7.34
N ALA A 71 5.70 22.67 6.88
CA ALA A 71 5.75 21.42 7.64
C ALA A 71 7.15 20.77 7.69
N GLY A 72 8.16 21.37 7.02
CA GLY A 72 9.53 20.90 7.04
C GLY A 72 9.87 19.86 5.97
N ALA A 73 9.03 19.68 4.94
CA ALA A 73 9.32 18.76 3.85
C ALA A 73 10.59 19.18 3.08
N ARG A 74 11.53 18.26 2.95
CA ARG A 74 12.75 18.43 2.12
C ARG A 74 12.63 17.77 0.75
N SER A 75 11.74 16.81 0.63
CA SER A 75 11.38 16.09 -0.59
C SER A 75 9.91 15.66 -0.50
N VAL A 76 9.27 15.48 -1.65
CA VAL A 76 7.85 15.15 -1.75
C VAL A 76 7.66 14.12 -2.85
N GLU A 77 6.89 13.08 -2.56
CA GLU A 77 6.32 12.15 -3.52
C GLU A 77 4.85 12.50 -3.75
N TRP A 78 4.44 12.49 -5.02
CA TRP A 78 3.09 12.87 -5.41
C TRP A 78 2.43 11.75 -6.19
N TRP A 79 1.28 11.30 -5.70
CA TRP A 79 0.53 10.23 -6.32
C TRP A 79 -0.60 10.84 -7.15
N PHE A 80 -0.61 10.51 -8.44
CA PHE A 80 -1.71 10.88 -9.34
C PHE A 80 -2.64 9.71 -9.56
N ARG A 81 -3.93 10.03 -9.50
CA ARG A 81 -5.05 9.12 -9.73
C ARG A 81 -5.96 9.70 -10.79
N GLY A 82 -6.75 8.85 -11.44
CA GLY A 82 -7.73 9.28 -12.44
C GLY A 82 -8.83 10.22 -11.91
N ASP A 83 -8.97 10.39 -10.59
CA ASP A 83 -9.85 11.35 -9.93
C ASP A 83 -9.12 12.54 -9.29
N SER A 84 -7.84 12.75 -9.64
CA SER A 84 -7.07 13.90 -9.16
C SER A 84 -7.49 15.16 -9.89
N THR A 85 -7.67 16.23 -9.13
CA THR A 85 -7.99 17.56 -9.64
C THR A 85 -7.13 18.60 -8.93
N PRO A 86 -6.86 19.74 -9.57
CA PRO A 86 -7.29 20.15 -10.91
C PRO A 86 -6.48 19.50 -12.04
N PRO A 87 -7.03 19.45 -13.27
CA PRO A 87 -6.27 18.99 -14.44
C PRO A 87 -5.04 19.88 -14.70
N GLY A 88 -3.96 19.29 -15.21
CA GLY A 88 -2.69 19.97 -15.48
C GLY A 88 -1.74 20.08 -14.28
N LEU A 89 -2.16 19.66 -13.07
CA LEU A 89 -1.28 19.68 -11.89
C LEU A 89 -0.03 18.79 -12.05
N GLU A 90 -0.18 17.63 -12.69
CA GLU A 90 0.94 16.71 -12.98
C GLU A 90 1.98 17.37 -13.90
N ASP A 91 1.54 17.99 -15.00
CA ASP A 91 2.40 18.71 -15.92
C ASP A 91 3.17 19.84 -15.22
N LEU A 92 2.53 20.54 -14.28
CA LEU A 92 3.17 21.59 -13.49
C LEU A 92 4.25 21.05 -12.55
N LEU A 93 4.03 19.90 -11.92
CA LEU A 93 5.06 19.26 -11.09
C LEU A 93 6.25 18.82 -11.94
N ILE A 94 6.02 18.22 -13.10
CA ILE A 94 7.08 17.83 -14.05
C ILE A 94 7.85 19.08 -14.50
N ALA A 95 7.16 20.17 -14.84
CA ALA A 95 7.77 21.44 -15.21
C ALA A 95 8.63 22.04 -14.07
N ARG A 96 8.32 21.73 -12.80
CA ARG A 96 9.13 22.08 -11.61
C ARG A 96 10.27 21.10 -11.31
N GLY A 97 10.48 20.12 -12.17
CA GLY A 97 11.58 19.16 -12.06
C GLY A 97 11.22 17.85 -11.34
N ALA A 98 9.94 17.61 -11.05
CA ALA A 98 9.50 16.28 -10.65
C ALA A 98 9.77 15.27 -11.78
N ARG A 99 10.01 14.03 -11.40
CA ARG A 99 10.17 12.91 -12.34
C ARG A 99 9.10 11.89 -12.05
N GLN A 100 8.40 11.45 -13.08
CA GLN A 100 7.57 10.25 -12.97
C GLN A 100 8.50 9.05 -12.82
N VAL A 101 8.43 8.40 -11.67
CA VAL A 101 9.25 7.21 -11.35
C VAL A 101 8.47 5.91 -11.50
N GLU A 102 7.14 6.00 -11.55
CA GLU A 102 6.25 4.86 -11.63
C GLU A 102 4.94 5.22 -12.36
N ASP A 103 4.33 4.22 -13.01
CA ASP A 103 2.95 4.24 -13.49
C ASP A 103 2.31 2.91 -13.10
N GLN A 104 1.22 2.97 -12.33
CA GLN A 104 0.55 1.78 -11.81
C GLN A 104 -0.88 1.69 -12.34
N VAL A 105 -1.22 0.53 -12.90
CA VAL A 105 -2.60 0.19 -13.24
C VAL A 105 -3.21 -0.61 -12.09
N GLY A 106 -4.18 -0.01 -11.40
CA GLY A 106 -4.98 -0.71 -10.41
C GLY A 106 -5.94 -1.70 -11.08
N LEU A 107 -5.87 -2.97 -10.69
CA LEU A 107 -6.82 -3.99 -11.11
C LEU A 107 -7.67 -4.41 -9.91
N ALA A 108 -8.98 -4.54 -10.13
CA ALA A 108 -9.91 -5.01 -9.12
C ALA A 108 -10.79 -6.11 -9.71
N ARG A 109 -11.11 -7.11 -8.89
CA ARG A 109 -12.00 -8.21 -9.24
C ARG A 109 -12.89 -8.52 -8.04
N THR A 110 -14.15 -8.86 -8.30
CA THR A 110 -15.05 -9.39 -7.26
C THR A 110 -14.61 -10.79 -6.84
N VAL A 111 -14.59 -11.05 -5.54
CA VAL A 111 -14.14 -12.34 -4.95
C VAL A 111 -15.23 -13.42 -5.03
N ASP A 112 -16.44 -13.06 -5.45
CA ASP A 112 -17.59 -13.97 -5.63
C ASP A 112 -17.45 -14.93 -6.83
N ALA A 113 -16.48 -14.70 -7.72
CA ALA A 113 -16.28 -15.47 -8.94
C ALA A 113 -15.64 -16.87 -8.74
N GLY A 114 -15.74 -17.43 -7.52
CA GLY A 114 -15.14 -18.69 -7.11
C GLY A 114 -13.65 -18.57 -6.76
N LEU A 115 -13.16 -19.51 -5.96
CA LEU A 115 -11.73 -19.62 -5.66
C LEU A 115 -10.95 -19.98 -6.93
N PRO A 116 -9.73 -19.43 -7.12
CA PRO A 116 -8.88 -19.84 -8.22
C PRO A 116 -8.53 -21.33 -8.12
N THR A 117 -8.46 -22.02 -9.26
CA THR A 117 -7.90 -23.37 -9.30
C THR A 117 -6.40 -23.28 -8.99
N ILE A 118 -5.98 -23.93 -7.90
CA ILE A 118 -4.57 -24.07 -7.55
C ILE A 118 -4.00 -25.23 -8.36
N ALA A 119 -2.86 -25.02 -9.01
CA ALA A 119 -2.18 -26.05 -9.79
C ALA A 119 -1.64 -27.18 -8.89
N ASP A 120 -1.51 -28.38 -9.44
CA ASP A 120 -0.91 -29.51 -8.73
C ASP A 120 0.51 -29.16 -8.25
N GLY A 121 0.84 -29.59 -7.02
CA GLY A 121 2.12 -29.27 -6.37
C GLY A 121 2.18 -27.86 -5.78
N VAL A 122 1.21 -26.98 -6.06
CA VAL A 122 1.17 -25.64 -5.45
C VAL A 122 0.34 -25.66 -4.17
N ARG A 123 0.86 -25.04 -3.11
CA ARG A 123 0.08 -24.72 -1.89
C ARG A 123 0.33 -23.28 -1.48
N VAL A 124 -0.65 -22.68 -0.81
CA VAL A 124 -0.53 -21.35 -0.21
C VAL A 124 -0.86 -21.49 1.27
N THR A 125 0.00 -20.94 2.14
CA THR A 125 -0.22 -20.96 3.59
C THR A 125 -0.09 -19.56 4.16
N LEU A 126 -0.79 -19.31 5.27
CA LEU A 126 -0.55 -18.13 6.09
C LEU A 126 0.87 -18.15 6.66
N VAL A 127 1.40 -16.97 6.96
CA VAL A 127 2.60 -16.81 7.79
C VAL A 127 2.18 -16.85 9.25
N GLU A 128 2.39 -18.00 9.90
CA GLU A 128 2.05 -18.23 11.31
C GLU A 128 3.28 -18.64 12.14
N ASP A 129 4.43 -18.82 11.48
CA ASP A 129 5.69 -19.19 12.11
C ASP A 129 6.88 -18.45 11.48
N ARG A 130 8.01 -18.54 12.17
CA ARG A 130 9.26 -17.88 11.75
C ARG A 130 9.79 -18.37 10.41
N ALA A 131 9.62 -19.66 10.11
CA ALA A 131 10.14 -20.21 8.86
C ALA A 131 9.35 -19.67 7.66
N ALA A 132 8.04 -19.50 7.81
CA ALA A 132 7.20 -18.84 6.81
C ALA A 132 7.53 -17.35 6.68
N LEU A 133 7.80 -16.65 7.80
CA LEU A 133 8.24 -15.26 7.77
C LEU A 133 9.58 -15.10 7.04
N ASP A 134 10.57 -15.91 7.40
CA ASP A 134 11.89 -15.91 6.77
C ASP A 134 11.75 -16.11 5.26
N ALA A 135 10.90 -17.05 4.84
CA ALA A 135 10.61 -17.25 3.41
C ALA A 135 10.02 -16.00 2.73
N VAL A 136 9.06 -15.31 3.36
CA VAL A 136 8.49 -14.06 2.83
C VAL A 136 9.55 -12.96 2.71
N VAL A 137 10.40 -12.80 3.71
CA VAL A 137 11.48 -11.80 3.71
C VAL A 137 12.49 -12.13 2.62
N ASP A 138 13.01 -13.36 2.60
CA ASP A 138 14.05 -13.80 1.66
C ASP A 138 13.58 -13.71 0.21
N ILE A 139 12.31 -14.07 -0.09
CA ILE A 139 11.73 -13.89 -1.42
C ILE A 139 11.65 -12.40 -1.81
N GLY A 140 11.33 -11.52 -0.86
CA GLY A 140 11.31 -10.07 -1.10
C GLY A 140 12.68 -9.50 -1.43
N VAL A 141 13.68 -9.88 -0.62
CA VAL A 141 15.08 -9.51 -0.84
C VAL A 141 15.53 -10.00 -2.23
N GLU A 142 15.25 -11.26 -2.60
CA GLU A 142 15.67 -11.81 -3.88
C GLU A 142 14.94 -11.15 -5.08
N VAL A 143 13.63 -10.91 -4.98
CA VAL A 143 12.81 -10.46 -6.13
C VAL A 143 12.80 -8.95 -6.29
N PHE A 144 12.70 -8.20 -5.20
CA PHE A 144 12.59 -6.74 -5.20
C PHE A 144 13.88 -6.03 -4.81
N GLY A 145 14.85 -6.73 -4.21
CA GLY A 145 16.01 -6.08 -3.60
C GLY A 145 15.64 -5.33 -2.33
N ASP A 146 14.56 -5.74 -1.65
CA ASP A 146 14.15 -5.18 -0.36
C ASP A 146 15.32 -5.24 0.63
N PRO A 147 15.52 -4.23 1.50
CA PRO A 147 16.49 -4.33 2.57
C PRO A 147 16.10 -5.47 3.51
N ASP A 148 17.07 -6.30 3.89
CA ASP A 148 16.85 -7.28 4.96
C ASP A 148 16.58 -6.49 6.24
N THR A 149 15.38 -6.65 6.81
CA THR A 149 14.86 -5.75 7.84
C THR A 149 15.69 -5.75 9.12
N GLY A 150 16.57 -6.75 9.31
CA GLY A 150 17.49 -6.87 10.44
C GLY A 150 16.79 -7.21 11.77
N ASP A 151 15.58 -6.69 11.99
CA ASP A 151 14.68 -6.97 13.10
C ASP A 151 13.48 -7.81 12.63
N ARG A 152 13.76 -9.08 12.34
CA ARG A 152 12.73 -10.05 11.94
C ARG A 152 11.77 -10.38 13.09
N GLU A 153 12.16 -10.15 14.35
CA GLU A 153 11.29 -10.38 15.50
C GLU A 153 10.14 -9.38 15.51
N HIS A 154 10.49 -8.10 15.42
CA HIS A 154 9.50 -7.05 15.41
C HIS A 154 8.54 -7.22 14.22
N PHE A 155 9.07 -7.57 13.04
CA PHE A 155 8.24 -7.83 11.88
C PHE A 155 7.31 -9.05 12.09
N PHE A 156 7.78 -10.11 12.75
CA PHE A 156 6.91 -11.25 13.08
C PHE A 156 5.76 -10.85 14.00
N ASP A 157 6.03 -10.02 15.01
CA ASP A 157 5.01 -9.51 15.93
C ASP A 157 3.97 -8.66 15.20
N GLU A 158 4.40 -7.83 14.24
CA GLU A 158 3.48 -7.04 13.40
C GLU A 158 2.61 -7.93 12.51
N VAL A 159 3.19 -8.96 11.87
CA VAL A 159 2.44 -9.92 11.03
C VAL A 159 1.39 -10.67 11.85
N ASN A 160 1.73 -11.09 13.08
CA ASN A 160 0.77 -11.76 13.95
C ASN A 160 -0.31 -10.80 14.48
N ASP A 161 0.02 -9.56 14.83
CA ASP A 161 -0.97 -8.54 15.24
C ASP A 161 -2.00 -8.27 14.13
N GLU A 162 -1.55 -8.16 12.87
CA GLU A 162 -2.44 -7.98 11.71
C GLU A 162 -3.39 -9.17 11.52
N LEU A 163 -2.86 -10.40 11.62
CA LEU A 163 -3.61 -11.63 11.46
C LEU A 163 -4.64 -11.80 12.59
N ASP A 164 -4.24 -11.62 13.84
CA ASP A 164 -5.10 -11.73 15.02
C ASP A 164 -6.25 -10.71 14.99
N ARG A 165 -5.99 -9.50 14.49
CA ARG A 165 -7.00 -8.45 14.36
C ARG A 165 -7.87 -8.62 13.12
N GLY A 166 -7.54 -9.55 12.22
CA GLY A 166 -8.25 -9.77 10.96
C GLY A 166 -8.21 -8.56 10.03
N VAL A 167 -7.12 -7.78 10.08
CA VAL A 167 -6.93 -6.58 9.23
C VAL A 167 -5.96 -6.82 8.08
N GLY A 168 -5.20 -7.92 8.13
CA GLY A 168 -4.34 -8.35 7.04
C GLY A 168 -3.78 -9.75 7.25
N ALA A 169 -3.10 -10.27 6.23
CA ALA A 169 -2.38 -11.52 6.31
C ALA A 169 -1.23 -11.56 5.29
N TRP A 170 -0.10 -12.10 5.72
CA TRP A 170 0.95 -12.55 4.80
C TRP A 170 0.72 -14.01 4.42
N VAL A 171 1.01 -14.34 3.17
CA VAL A 171 0.97 -15.70 2.66
C VAL A 171 2.26 -16.09 1.95
N VAL A 172 2.63 -17.36 2.09
CA VAL A 172 3.71 -18.01 1.35
C VAL A 172 3.10 -18.95 0.31
N GLY A 173 3.53 -18.80 -0.93
CA GLY A 173 3.30 -19.75 -2.01
C GLY A 173 4.42 -20.77 -2.05
N TRP A 174 4.07 -22.05 -2.14
CA TRP A 174 5.02 -23.14 -2.16
C TRP A 174 4.82 -23.99 -3.40
N LEU A 175 5.93 -24.47 -3.96
CA LEU A 175 5.95 -25.50 -4.98
C LEU A 175 6.57 -26.75 -4.34
N ASP A 176 5.77 -27.80 -4.22
CA ASP A 176 6.04 -28.96 -3.40
C ASP A 176 6.33 -28.58 -1.93
N ARG A 177 7.62 -28.56 -1.56
CA ARG A 177 8.11 -28.24 -0.21
C ARG A 177 8.94 -26.96 -0.18
N GLU A 178 9.17 -26.33 -1.31
CA GLU A 178 10.01 -25.15 -1.43
C GLU A 178 9.15 -23.87 -1.42
N PRO A 179 9.47 -22.87 -0.58
CA PRO A 179 8.80 -21.57 -0.66
C PRO A 179 9.28 -20.84 -1.91
N VAL A 180 8.34 -20.45 -2.77
CA VAL A 180 8.65 -19.83 -4.06
C VAL A 180 7.87 -18.56 -4.32
N GLY A 181 6.87 -18.23 -3.51
CA GLY A 181 6.12 -16.99 -3.64
C GLY A 181 5.75 -16.37 -2.30
N ARG A 182 5.44 -15.08 -2.34
CA ARG A 182 4.90 -14.32 -1.22
C ARG A 182 3.79 -13.39 -1.69
N ALA A 183 2.90 -13.01 -0.80
CA ALA A 183 2.02 -11.86 -0.97
C ALA A 183 1.53 -11.38 0.39
N HIS A 184 1.09 -10.13 0.45
CA HIS A 184 0.32 -9.58 1.56
C HIS A 184 -1.08 -9.23 1.07
N VAL A 185 -2.06 -9.44 1.93
CA VAL A 185 -3.44 -9.01 1.72
C VAL A 185 -3.89 -8.18 2.92
N GLY A 186 -4.43 -6.99 2.67
CA GLY A 186 -5.16 -6.22 3.68
C GLY A 186 -6.65 -6.57 3.67
N PHE A 187 -7.36 -6.28 4.75
CA PHE A 187 -8.82 -6.48 4.86
C PHE A 187 -9.48 -5.22 5.41
N GLU A 188 -9.89 -4.31 4.52
CA GLU A 188 -10.42 -3.00 4.93
C GLU A 188 -11.58 -2.57 4.03
N TRP A 189 -12.64 -1.98 4.60
CA TRP A 189 -13.79 -1.40 3.89
C TRP A 189 -14.42 -2.28 2.79
N GLY A 190 -14.44 -3.61 2.99
CA GLY A 190 -14.99 -4.54 2.02
C GLY A 190 -14.13 -4.77 0.77
N VAL A 191 -12.86 -4.34 0.80
CA VAL A 191 -11.85 -4.63 -0.21
C VAL A 191 -10.69 -5.41 0.40
N ALA A 192 -10.02 -6.20 -0.45
CA ALA A 192 -8.84 -6.97 -0.09
C ALA A 192 -7.65 -6.57 -0.99
N PRO A 193 -6.96 -5.46 -0.70
CA PRO A 193 -5.80 -5.05 -1.48
C PRO A 193 -4.71 -6.11 -1.41
N LEU A 194 -4.20 -6.51 -2.58
CA LEU A 194 -3.06 -7.42 -2.70
C LEU A 194 -1.81 -6.59 -2.98
N VAL A 195 -0.79 -6.72 -2.13
CA VAL A 195 0.47 -5.99 -2.25
C VAL A 195 1.67 -6.92 -2.05
N GLY A 196 2.84 -6.49 -2.53
CA GLY A 196 4.09 -7.22 -2.32
C GLY A 196 4.15 -8.62 -2.95
N ALA A 197 3.24 -8.93 -3.89
CA ALA A 197 3.17 -10.23 -4.52
C ALA A 197 4.41 -10.52 -5.37
N ALA A 198 5.14 -11.58 -5.03
CA ALA A 198 6.34 -11.98 -5.73
C ALA A 198 6.41 -13.50 -5.88
N VAL A 199 7.05 -13.94 -6.96
CA VAL A 199 7.42 -15.34 -7.21
C VAL A 199 8.88 -15.37 -7.63
N LEU A 200 9.66 -16.29 -7.09
CA LEU A 200 11.06 -16.50 -7.43
C LEU A 200 11.22 -16.78 -8.94
N PRO A 201 12.23 -16.23 -9.63
CA PRO A 201 12.39 -16.39 -11.08
C PRO A 201 12.36 -17.85 -11.56
N ARG A 202 12.93 -18.78 -10.78
CA ARG A 202 12.96 -20.23 -11.08
C ARG A 202 11.61 -20.93 -11.04
N ALA A 203 10.61 -20.32 -10.38
CA ALA A 203 9.26 -20.85 -10.25
C ALA A 203 8.24 -20.09 -11.12
N ARG A 204 8.71 -19.22 -12.03
CA ARG A 204 7.85 -18.51 -12.97
C ARG A 204 7.67 -19.33 -14.25
N ARG A 205 6.43 -19.38 -14.74
CA ARG A 205 5.98 -20.01 -16.00
C ARG A 205 6.14 -21.53 -16.02
#